data_AF-K5Z904-F1
#
_entry.id   AF-K5Z904-F1
#
_cell.length_a   1.000
_cell.length_b   1.000
_cell.length_c   1.000
_cell.angle_alpha   90.00
_cell.angle_beta   90.00
_cell.angle_gamma   90.00
#
_symmetry.space_group_name_H-M   'P 1'
#
loop_
_entity.id
_entity.type
_entity.pdbx_description
1 polymer ?
#
loop_
_entity_poly.entity_id
_entity_poly.type
_entity_poly.pdbx_seq_one_letter_code
_entity_poly.pdbx_strand_id
1 'polypeptide(L)'
;MRNTILISLLLMLLPVSVSAQFYTITRESGILPTERPKEAYKHVEKDVTERKKSKIMAKDTLIVRPENQKELDENSRNSDRKASLKTEQQKKTNDIPKSGNNLPELTIPNLYKEIIRNGILYPKIVLAQAILETGWFRSSVCRNKHNLFGLTNPCTGKYYEFNHWTESVRAYYTKVQYKYKSGNYLLWLDEIGYSENSNYIKTIIKVLMMLEV
;
A
#
# COMPACT_ATOMS: atom_id res chain seq x y z
N MET A 1 28.18 51.85 -44.71
CA MET A 1 27.78 50.60 -44.00
C MET A 1 28.87 50.03 -43.08
N ARG A 2 29.80 50.81 -42.50
CA ARG A 2 30.82 50.28 -41.57
C ARG A 2 30.56 50.61 -40.09
N ASN A 3 29.90 51.74 -39.79
CA ASN A 3 29.74 52.23 -38.41
C ASN A 3 28.60 51.53 -37.63
N THR A 4 27.62 50.93 -38.31
CA THR A 4 26.51 50.19 -37.65
C THR A 4 26.97 48.85 -37.07
N ILE A 5 27.95 48.20 -37.68
CA ILE A 5 28.50 46.90 -37.23
C ILE A 5 29.23 47.07 -35.90
N LEU A 6 30.00 48.16 -35.74
CA LEU A 6 30.74 48.45 -34.51
C LEU A 6 29.83 48.67 -33.30
N ILE A 7 28.69 49.34 -33.51
CA ILE A 7 27.69 49.60 -32.46
C ILE A 7 26.99 48.30 -32.04
N SER A 8 26.64 47.43 -33.00
CA SER A 8 26.01 46.13 -32.70
C SER A 8 26.92 45.17 -31.94
N LEU A 9 28.25 45.28 -32.11
CA LEU A 9 29.22 44.43 -31.40
C LEU A 9 29.42 44.86 -29.93
N LEU A 10 29.26 46.15 -29.63
CA LEU A 10 29.52 46.70 -28.30
C LEU A 10 28.45 46.33 -27.25
N LEU A 11 27.20 46.08 -27.67
CA LEU A 11 26.11 45.70 -26.75
C LEU A 11 26.23 44.28 -26.16
N MET A 12 27.08 43.41 -26.73
CA MET A 12 27.22 42.01 -26.28
C MET A 12 28.16 41.84 -25.07
N LEU A 13 28.77 42.93 -24.57
CA LEU A 13 29.74 42.92 -23.46
C LEU A 13 29.16 43.39 -22.11
N LEU A 14 27.86 43.68 -22.05
CA LEU A 14 27.19 44.05 -20.81
C LEU A 14 26.83 42.78 -20.00
N PRO A 15 27.34 42.60 -18.76
CA PRO A 15 26.96 41.47 -17.93
C PRO A 15 25.50 41.62 -17.50
N VAL A 16 24.66 40.66 -17.91
CA VAL A 16 23.28 40.55 -17.44
C VAL A 16 23.29 39.99 -16.02
N SER A 17 23.45 40.88 -15.03
CA SER A 17 23.42 40.55 -13.61
C SER A 17 22.01 40.13 -13.17
N VAL A 18 21.69 38.84 -13.31
CA VAL A 18 20.45 38.26 -12.77
C VAL A 18 20.59 38.15 -11.25
N SER A 19 20.07 39.14 -10.53
CA SER A 19 19.92 39.09 -9.07
C SER A 19 18.65 38.31 -8.72
N ALA A 20 18.81 37.08 -8.23
CA ALA A 20 17.71 36.33 -7.63
C ALA A 20 17.50 36.81 -6.17
N GLN A 21 16.39 37.50 -5.91
CA GLN A 21 15.98 37.83 -4.54
C GLN A 21 15.35 36.59 -3.89
N PHE A 22 16.12 35.89 -3.06
CA PHE A 22 15.59 34.83 -2.20
C PHE A 22 14.84 35.46 -1.02
N TYR A 23 13.50 35.36 -1.02
CA TYR A 23 12.70 35.67 0.16
C TYR A 23 12.89 34.57 1.21
N THR A 24 13.86 34.76 2.12
CA THR A 24 13.96 33.94 3.32
C THR A 24 12.78 34.25 4.24
N ILE A 25 11.79 33.36 4.25
CA ILE A 25 10.71 33.38 5.23
C ILE A 25 11.32 33.02 6.60
N THR A 26 11.52 34.03 7.44
CA THR A 26 11.87 33.83 8.86
C THR A 26 10.69 33.19 9.58
N ARG A 27 10.69 31.85 9.65
CA ARG A 27 9.77 31.12 10.51
C ARG A 27 10.39 30.99 11.90
N GLU A 28 10.11 31.96 12.77
CA GLU A 28 10.41 31.88 14.20
C GLU A 28 9.58 30.77 14.86
N SER A 29 10.09 29.55 14.83
CA SER A 29 9.67 28.44 15.69
C SER A 29 10.80 27.41 15.72
N GLY A 30 11.67 27.48 16.73
CA GLY A 30 12.90 26.68 16.74
C GLY A 30 12.66 25.17 16.83
N ILE A 31 13.27 24.42 15.91
CA ILE A 31 13.65 23.02 16.11
C ILE A 31 15.06 22.86 15.49
N LEU A 32 16.01 22.36 16.28
CA LEU A 32 17.38 22.10 15.84
C LEU A 32 17.41 21.00 14.75
N PRO A 33 18.21 21.16 13.69
CA PRO A 33 18.53 20.05 12.80
C PRO A 33 19.50 19.09 13.52
N THR A 34 18.98 18.03 14.13
CA THR A 34 19.83 16.90 14.55
C THR A 34 20.08 16.00 13.36
N GLU A 35 21.20 16.22 12.67
CA GLU A 35 21.79 15.20 11.80
C GLU A 35 22.11 13.97 12.67
N ARG A 36 21.42 12.85 12.42
CA ARG A 36 21.81 11.55 12.97
C ARG A 36 22.36 10.68 11.84
N PRO A 37 23.56 10.08 11.99
CA PRO A 37 24.03 9.10 11.04
C PRO A 37 23.10 7.88 11.04
N LYS A 38 22.89 7.28 9.86
CA LYS A 38 22.11 6.05 9.70
C LYS A 38 22.90 4.88 10.29
N GLU A 39 22.62 4.50 11.53
CA GLU A 39 23.13 3.24 12.08
C GLU A 39 22.51 2.05 11.34
N ALA A 40 23.36 1.13 10.88
CA ALA A 40 22.92 -0.06 10.16
C ALA A 40 22.25 -1.04 11.15
N TYR A 41 20.96 -1.30 10.96
CA TYR A 41 20.22 -2.29 11.74
C TYR A 41 20.83 -3.69 11.57
N LYS A 42 21.53 -4.17 12.61
CA LYS A 42 22.01 -5.55 12.67
C LYS A 42 20.82 -6.50 12.81
N HIS A 43 20.85 -7.56 12.01
CA HIS A 43 19.94 -8.69 12.11
C HIS A 43 20.12 -9.40 13.46
N VAL A 44 19.10 -9.39 14.32
CA VAL A 44 19.07 -10.14 15.57
C VAL A 44 18.04 -11.26 15.44
N GLU A 45 18.49 -12.47 15.76
CA GLU A 45 17.68 -13.69 15.71
C GLU A 45 16.56 -13.66 16.75
N LYS A 46 15.43 -14.30 16.43
CA LYS A 46 14.33 -14.45 17.38
C LYS A 46 14.65 -15.57 18.36
N ASP A 47 14.76 -15.24 19.62
CA ASP A 47 14.50 -16.19 20.70
C ASP A 47 13.08 -16.00 21.26
N VAL A 48 12.51 -17.06 21.83
CA VAL A 48 11.07 -17.16 22.16
C VAL A 48 10.85 -17.09 23.66
N THR A 49 10.15 -16.05 24.14
CA THR A 49 9.50 -16.08 25.45
C THR A 49 8.16 -15.34 25.43
N GLU A 50 7.11 -15.98 25.94
CA GLU A 50 5.83 -15.34 26.24
C GLU A 50 5.96 -14.30 27.37
N ARG A 51 5.11 -13.26 27.40
CA ARG A 51 3.84 -13.26 28.20
C ARG A 51 3.37 -11.85 28.58
N LYS A 52 2.06 -11.79 28.85
CA LYS A 52 1.28 -10.83 29.66
C LYS A 52 0.78 -9.53 29.00
N LYS A 53 -0.51 -9.32 29.23
CA LYS A 53 -1.35 -8.18 28.85
C LYS A 53 -1.05 -6.96 29.73
N SER A 54 -1.12 -5.77 29.16
CA SER A 54 -1.53 -4.55 29.85
C SER A 54 -2.70 -3.90 29.07
N LYS A 55 -3.42 -2.97 29.70
CA LYS A 55 -4.78 -2.55 29.33
C LYS A 55 -4.91 -1.01 29.44
N ILE A 56 -5.82 -0.43 28.66
CA ILE A 56 -6.42 0.92 28.77
C ILE A 56 -5.71 2.08 28.05
N MET A 57 -6.55 2.98 27.52
CA MET A 57 -6.37 4.30 26.84
C MET A 57 -6.35 4.18 25.29
N ALA A 58 -7.42 4.44 24.53
CA ALA A 58 -8.42 5.53 24.55
C ALA A 58 -7.75 6.91 24.44
N LYS A 59 -7.89 7.69 23.36
CA LYS A 59 -8.70 7.57 22.12
C LYS A 59 -7.87 8.10 20.91
N ASP A 60 -8.37 8.28 19.68
CA ASP A 60 -9.70 8.13 19.07
C ASP A 60 -9.58 7.85 17.56
N THR A 61 -10.56 7.19 16.92
CA THR A 61 -10.68 7.08 15.44
C THR A 61 -12.10 6.62 15.07
N LEU A 62 -12.77 7.36 14.17
CA LEU A 62 -14.13 7.06 13.72
C LEU A 62 -14.16 5.77 12.87
N ILE A 63 -14.65 4.68 13.46
CA ILE A 63 -14.97 3.43 12.77
C ILE A 63 -16.49 3.31 12.68
N VAL A 64 -17.02 3.40 11.45
CA VAL A 64 -18.43 3.08 11.18
C VAL A 64 -18.61 1.56 11.28
N ARG A 65 -19.39 1.12 12.27
CA ARG A 65 -19.78 -0.27 12.49
C ARG A 65 -21.22 -0.49 12.02
N PRO A 66 -21.53 -1.51 11.21
CA PRO A 66 -22.91 -1.90 10.98
C PRO A 66 -23.47 -2.62 12.21
N GLU A 67 -24.55 -2.11 12.77
CA GLU A 67 -25.36 -2.82 13.75
C GLU A 67 -26.26 -3.84 13.05
N ASN A 68 -26.47 -4.99 13.70
CA ASN A 68 -27.71 -5.77 13.65
C ASN A 68 -27.62 -6.92 14.67
N GLN A 69 -27.96 -6.61 15.93
CA GLN A 69 -28.41 -7.60 16.89
C GLN A 69 -29.74 -7.09 17.44
N LYS A 70 -30.80 -7.88 17.27
CA LYS A 70 -32.05 -7.71 18.02
C LYS A 70 -32.26 -8.97 18.83
N GLU A 71 -32.32 -8.78 20.14
CA GLU A 71 -32.90 -9.74 21.08
C GLU A 71 -34.39 -9.92 20.76
N LEU A 72 -34.93 -11.10 21.06
CA LEU A 72 -36.31 -11.25 21.51
C LEU A 72 -36.35 -12.37 22.56
N ASP A 73 -36.94 -12.07 23.70
CA ASP A 73 -37.04 -12.95 24.87
C ASP A 73 -38.10 -14.06 24.73
N GLU A 74 -38.06 -14.99 25.68
CA GLU A 74 -38.96 -16.13 25.80
C GLU A 74 -40.45 -15.74 26.00
N ASN A 75 -41.38 -16.63 25.60
CA ASN A 75 -42.44 -17.10 26.50
C ASN A 75 -43.30 -18.27 25.95
N SER A 76 -43.12 -19.45 26.57
CA SER A 76 -44.14 -20.42 27.02
C SER A 76 -45.27 -20.99 26.11
N ARG A 77 -45.39 -22.34 26.20
CA ARG A 77 -46.60 -23.21 26.25
C ARG A 77 -47.13 -23.89 24.98
N ASN A 78 -47.46 -25.18 25.19
CA ASN A 78 -47.87 -26.19 24.22
C ASN A 78 -49.35 -26.07 23.78
N SER A 79 -49.65 -26.58 22.59
CA SER A 79 -50.76 -27.56 22.40
C SER A 79 -50.64 -28.31 21.08
N ASP A 80 -51.00 -29.60 21.08
CA ASP A 80 -50.95 -30.47 19.91
C ASP A 80 -52.13 -30.26 18.96
N ARG A 81 -51.88 -30.12 17.65
CA ARG A 81 -52.77 -30.68 16.61
C ARG A 81 -52.11 -30.79 15.24
N LYS A 82 -52.30 -31.96 14.61
CA LYS A 82 -51.88 -32.27 13.24
C LYS A 82 -52.71 -31.48 12.21
N ALA A 83 -52.09 -30.87 11.21
CA ALA A 83 -52.56 -30.86 9.81
C ALA A 83 -51.57 -30.21 8.82
N SER A 84 -51.27 -30.94 7.74
CA SER A 84 -51.06 -30.46 6.36
C SER A 84 -50.09 -29.30 6.02
N LEU A 85 -48.99 -29.67 5.35
CA LEU A 85 -48.45 -29.04 4.14
C LEU A 85 -48.33 -27.49 4.07
N LYS A 86 -47.14 -26.96 4.38
CA LYS A 86 -46.23 -26.28 3.41
C LYS A 86 -45.01 -25.67 4.11
N THR A 87 -43.83 -26.27 3.89
CA THR A 87 -42.53 -25.68 4.28
C THR A 87 -41.53 -25.75 3.12
N GLU A 88 -41.78 -25.01 2.05
CA GLU A 88 -40.72 -24.62 1.10
C GLU A 88 -39.88 -23.48 1.69
N GLN A 89 -39.15 -23.78 2.77
CA GLN A 89 -38.20 -22.81 3.35
C GLN A 89 -37.11 -23.47 4.20
N GLN A 90 -36.53 -24.57 3.69
CA GLN A 90 -35.29 -25.15 4.22
C GLN A 90 -34.61 -26.06 3.17
N LYS A 91 -34.19 -25.47 2.04
CA LYS A 91 -33.34 -26.15 1.06
C LYS A 91 -32.13 -25.30 0.70
N LYS A 92 -31.03 -25.57 1.41
CA LYS A 92 -29.63 -25.36 0.99
C LYS A 92 -29.28 -23.98 0.41
N THR A 93 -29.03 -23.00 1.28
CA THR A 93 -27.94 -22.01 1.03
C THR A 93 -26.58 -22.68 1.26
N ASN A 94 -26.29 -23.72 0.46
CA ASN A 94 -24.97 -24.33 0.31
C ASN A 94 -24.56 -24.43 -1.18
N ASP A 95 -25.25 -23.67 -2.03
CA ASP A 95 -24.86 -23.44 -3.41
C ASP A 95 -23.90 -22.25 -3.46
N ILE A 96 -22.68 -22.45 -2.92
CA ILE A 96 -21.52 -21.79 -3.52
C ILE A 96 -21.46 -22.38 -4.93
N PRO A 97 -21.72 -21.61 -6.00
CA PRO A 97 -21.56 -22.15 -7.33
C PRO A 97 -20.10 -22.57 -7.44
N LYS A 98 -19.87 -23.85 -7.77
CA LYS A 98 -18.55 -24.40 -8.05
C LYS A 98 -18.09 -23.83 -9.39
N SER A 99 -17.81 -22.52 -9.38
CA SER A 99 -17.35 -21.76 -10.52
C SER A 99 -16.13 -22.47 -11.08
N GLY A 100 -16.09 -22.62 -12.41
CA GLY A 100 -14.85 -22.90 -13.10
C GLY A 100 -13.77 -21.90 -12.66
N ASN A 101 -12.51 -22.29 -12.83
CA ASN A 101 -11.31 -21.62 -12.31
C ASN A 101 -11.03 -20.25 -12.98
N ASN A 102 -12.01 -19.34 -12.90
CA ASN A 102 -12.02 -18.01 -13.50
C ASN A 102 -11.23 -17.07 -12.58
N LEU A 103 -9.93 -17.34 -12.47
CA LEU A 103 -8.99 -16.44 -11.80
C LEU A 103 -9.00 -15.08 -12.55
N PRO A 104 -8.99 -13.96 -11.82
CA PRO A 104 -9.10 -12.65 -12.45
C PRO A 104 -7.86 -12.32 -13.27
N GLU A 105 -8.03 -11.78 -14.48
CA GLU A 105 -6.92 -11.28 -15.29
C GLU A 105 -6.16 -10.14 -14.58
N LEU A 106 -4.84 -10.06 -14.79
CA LEU A 106 -4.00 -8.99 -14.25
C LEU A 106 -4.30 -7.66 -14.95
N THR A 107 -5.19 -6.88 -14.36
CA THR A 107 -5.53 -5.51 -14.77
C THR A 107 -5.48 -4.58 -13.56
N ILE A 108 -5.30 -3.27 -13.77
CA ILE A 108 -5.28 -2.28 -12.68
C ILE A 108 -6.55 -2.36 -11.80
N PRO A 109 -7.78 -2.44 -12.35
CA PRO A 109 -8.98 -2.57 -11.54
C PRO A 109 -9.07 -3.89 -10.76
N ASN A 110 -8.65 -5.01 -11.35
CA ASN A 110 -8.67 -6.31 -10.68
C ASN A 110 -7.63 -6.38 -9.56
N LEU A 111 -6.43 -5.84 -9.80
CA LEU A 111 -5.38 -5.74 -8.80
C LEU A 111 -5.82 -4.88 -7.61
N TYR A 112 -6.41 -3.71 -7.86
CA TYR A 112 -6.92 -2.85 -6.79
C TYR A 112 -8.02 -3.53 -5.95
N LYS A 113 -8.96 -4.23 -6.60
CA LYS A 113 -9.98 -5.04 -5.92
C LYS A 113 -9.36 -6.13 -5.04
N GLU A 114 -8.36 -6.86 -5.55
CA GLU A 114 -7.73 -7.95 -4.80
C GLU A 114 -6.86 -7.44 -3.63
N ILE A 115 -6.21 -6.28 -3.77
CA ILE A 115 -5.50 -5.60 -2.68
C ILE A 115 -6.47 -5.30 -1.52
N ILE A 116 -7.62 -4.67 -1.82
CA ILE A 116 -8.67 -4.38 -0.83
C ILE A 116 -9.21 -5.68 -0.20
N ARG A 117 -9.48 -6.70 -1.03
CA ARG A 117 -10.00 -8.00 -0.59
C ARG A 117 -9.08 -8.72 0.40
N ASN A 118 -7.77 -8.55 0.27
CA ASN A 118 -6.77 -9.12 1.18
C ASN A 118 -6.56 -8.27 2.46
N GLY A 119 -7.35 -7.20 2.66
CA GLY A 119 -7.25 -6.34 3.85
C GLY A 119 -5.99 -5.48 3.89
N ILE A 120 -5.36 -5.25 2.74
CA ILE A 120 -4.09 -4.51 2.65
C ILE A 120 -4.34 -3.01 2.89
N LEU A 121 -3.60 -2.47 3.86
CA LEU A 121 -3.63 -1.05 4.22
C LEU A 121 -3.04 -0.18 3.09
N TYR A 122 -3.53 1.06 2.99
CA TYR A 122 -3.11 2.03 1.96
C TYR A 122 -3.16 1.47 0.52
N PRO A 123 -4.30 0.94 0.06
CA PRO A 123 -4.39 0.17 -1.18
C PRO A 123 -3.96 0.94 -2.44
N LYS A 124 -4.16 2.27 -2.48
CA LYS A 124 -3.67 3.12 -3.58
C LYS A 124 -2.13 3.15 -3.64
N ILE A 125 -1.45 3.22 -2.49
CA ILE A 125 0.02 3.20 -2.42
C ILE A 125 0.54 1.84 -2.87
N VAL A 126 -0.04 0.74 -2.36
CA VAL A 126 0.38 -0.62 -2.73
C VAL A 126 0.10 -0.93 -4.21
N LEU A 127 -0.98 -0.38 -4.79
CA LEU A 127 -1.22 -0.43 -6.24
C LEU A 127 -0.12 0.30 -7.02
N ALA A 128 0.27 1.50 -6.60
CA ALA A 128 1.35 2.25 -7.22
C ALA A 128 2.71 1.54 -7.09
N GLN A 129 2.98 0.86 -5.96
CA GLN A 129 4.15 -0.02 -5.83
C GLN A 129 4.13 -1.13 -6.87
N ALA A 130 3.04 -1.90 -6.97
CA ALA A 130 2.95 -2.99 -7.95
C ALA A 130 3.14 -2.50 -9.40
N ILE A 131 2.58 -1.34 -9.76
CA ILE A 131 2.74 -0.76 -11.11
C ILE A 131 4.18 -0.31 -11.35
N LEU A 132 4.86 0.23 -10.33
CA LEU A 132 6.27 0.61 -10.39
C LEU A 132 7.20 -0.61 -10.50
N GLU A 133 7.11 -1.58 -9.58
CA GLU A 133 7.98 -2.79 -9.56
C GLU A 133 7.85 -3.61 -10.84
N THR A 134 6.66 -3.66 -11.43
CA THR A 134 6.39 -4.46 -12.64
C THR A 134 6.67 -3.72 -13.93
N GLY A 135 6.94 -2.41 -13.88
CA GLY A 135 7.05 -1.55 -15.06
C GLY A 135 5.79 -1.60 -15.91
N TRP A 136 4.62 -1.32 -15.31
CA TRP A 136 3.29 -1.47 -15.94
C TRP A 136 3.01 -2.89 -16.44
N PHE A 137 3.23 -3.89 -15.58
CA PHE A 137 3.04 -5.33 -15.83
C PHE A 137 3.91 -5.95 -16.95
N ARG A 138 4.97 -5.25 -17.39
CA ARG A 138 5.83 -5.69 -18.51
C ARG A 138 7.01 -6.57 -18.08
N SER A 139 7.46 -6.45 -16.82
CA SER A 139 8.66 -7.14 -16.34
C SER A 139 8.55 -8.66 -16.43
N SER A 140 9.68 -9.35 -16.64
CA SER A 140 9.74 -10.82 -16.70
C SER A 140 9.39 -11.46 -15.37
N VAL A 141 9.76 -10.84 -14.24
CA VAL A 141 9.40 -11.27 -12.89
C VAL A 141 7.88 -11.18 -12.68
N CYS A 142 7.23 -10.13 -13.18
CA CYS A 142 5.77 -10.02 -13.19
C CYS A 142 5.12 -11.13 -14.02
N ARG A 143 5.54 -11.30 -15.28
CA ARG A 143 4.84 -12.17 -16.25
C ARG A 143 5.12 -13.66 -16.07
N ASN A 144 6.35 -14.04 -15.69
CA ASN A 144 6.76 -15.44 -15.66
C ASN A 144 6.73 -16.05 -14.25
N LYS A 145 6.88 -15.22 -13.20
CA LYS A 145 6.87 -15.64 -11.79
C LYS A 145 5.63 -15.16 -11.04
N HIS A 146 4.73 -14.44 -11.71
CA HIS A 146 3.52 -13.83 -11.14
C HIS A 146 3.77 -12.96 -9.90
N ASN A 147 4.96 -12.35 -9.80
CA ASN A 147 5.42 -11.63 -8.61
C ASN A 147 5.35 -10.12 -8.85
N LEU A 148 4.27 -9.50 -8.36
CA LEU A 148 3.97 -8.08 -8.60
C LEU A 148 4.80 -7.10 -7.75
N PHE A 149 5.47 -7.58 -6.71
CA PHE A 149 6.11 -6.72 -5.70
C PHE A 149 7.62 -6.95 -5.58
N GLY A 150 8.22 -7.67 -6.54
CA GLY A 150 9.65 -7.99 -6.53
C GLY A 150 10.09 -8.83 -5.33
N LEU A 151 9.18 -9.56 -4.67
CA LEU A 151 9.47 -10.22 -3.39
C LEU A 151 10.57 -11.28 -3.57
N THR A 152 11.66 -11.15 -2.81
CA THR A 152 12.77 -12.12 -2.76
C THR A 152 12.75 -12.93 -1.47
N ASN A 153 13.33 -14.13 -1.50
CA ASN A 153 13.62 -14.92 -0.32
C ASN A 153 14.93 -14.40 0.33
N PRO A 154 14.92 -13.86 1.56
CA PRO A 154 16.10 -13.27 2.19
C PRO A 154 17.28 -14.24 2.33
N CYS A 155 17.01 -15.55 2.49
CA CYS A 155 18.07 -16.55 2.69
C CYS A 155 18.76 -16.97 1.40
N THR A 156 18.15 -16.75 0.23
CA THR A 156 18.68 -17.24 -1.06
C THR A 156 18.82 -16.15 -2.13
N GLY A 157 18.33 -14.93 -1.88
CA GLY A 157 18.28 -13.82 -2.83
C GLY A 157 17.32 -14.02 -4.01
N LYS A 158 16.76 -15.23 -4.20
CA LYS A 158 15.91 -15.55 -5.35
C LYS A 158 14.52 -14.93 -5.21
N TYR A 159 13.98 -14.40 -6.31
CA TYR A 159 12.57 -14.02 -6.41
C TYR A 159 11.66 -15.19 -6.07
N TYR A 160 10.62 -14.93 -5.27
CA TYR A 160 9.49 -15.85 -5.14
C TYR A 160 8.78 -16.02 -6.48
N GLU A 161 8.27 -17.22 -6.70
CA GLU A 161 7.45 -17.60 -7.84
C GLU A 161 6.07 -18.04 -7.32
N PHE A 162 5.03 -17.61 -8.00
CA PHE A 162 3.63 -17.83 -7.64
C PHE A 162 2.90 -18.48 -8.82
N ASN A 163 1.85 -19.25 -8.55
CA ASN A 163 1.02 -19.86 -9.60
C ASN A 163 0.16 -18.80 -10.30
N HIS A 164 -0.24 -17.76 -9.55
CA HIS A 164 -1.09 -16.68 -10.05
C HIS A 164 -0.80 -15.37 -9.32
N TRP A 165 -0.99 -14.22 -9.99
CA TRP A 165 -0.58 -12.92 -9.47
C TRP A 165 -1.29 -12.54 -8.15
N THR A 166 -2.50 -13.04 -7.93
CA THR A 166 -3.28 -12.86 -6.70
C THR A 166 -2.56 -13.43 -5.47
N GLU A 167 -1.77 -14.50 -5.63
CA GLU A 167 -0.96 -15.05 -4.54
C GLU A 167 0.15 -14.08 -4.12
N SER A 168 0.72 -13.30 -5.05
CA SER A 168 1.72 -12.28 -4.72
C SER A 168 1.13 -11.11 -3.92
N VAL A 169 -0.15 -10.77 -4.14
CA VAL A 169 -0.89 -9.79 -3.32
C VAL A 169 -1.04 -10.30 -1.88
N ARG A 170 -1.47 -11.56 -1.71
CA ARG A 170 -1.52 -12.20 -0.39
C ARG A 170 -0.12 -12.33 0.26
N ALA A 171 0.92 -12.57 -0.54
CA ALA A 171 2.29 -12.63 -0.09
C ALA A 171 2.81 -11.26 0.39
N TYR A 172 2.42 -10.16 -0.26
CA TYR A 172 2.77 -8.80 0.18
C TYR A 172 2.28 -8.53 1.61
N TYR A 173 1.02 -8.86 1.93
CA TYR A 173 0.49 -8.74 3.29
C TYR A 173 1.34 -9.53 4.30
N THR A 174 1.57 -10.81 4.02
CA THR A 174 2.23 -11.75 4.94
C THR A 174 3.76 -11.61 5.04
N LYS A 175 4.43 -10.97 4.07
CA LYS A 175 5.90 -10.83 4.02
C LYS A 175 6.40 -9.39 4.18
N VAL A 176 5.58 -8.40 3.83
CA VAL A 176 5.91 -6.97 3.90
C VAL A 176 5.04 -6.29 4.94
N GLN A 177 3.73 -6.21 4.70
CA GLN A 177 2.86 -5.31 5.46
C GLN A 177 2.61 -5.76 6.90
N TYR A 178 2.77 -7.06 7.23
CA TYR A 178 2.67 -7.54 8.63
C TYR A 178 3.64 -6.83 9.60
N LYS A 179 4.74 -6.25 9.09
CA LYS A 179 5.70 -5.47 9.90
C LYS A 179 5.16 -4.08 10.25
N TYR A 180 4.26 -3.51 9.45
CA TYR A 180 3.63 -2.21 9.71
C TYR A 180 2.78 -2.26 10.98
N LYS A 181 2.69 -1.13 11.69
CA LYS A 181 1.94 -0.98 12.95
C LYS A 181 1.04 0.25 12.93
N SER A 182 1.61 1.41 12.65
CA SER A 182 0.92 2.70 12.50
C SER A 182 1.89 3.74 11.92
N GLY A 183 1.42 4.98 11.70
CA GLY A 183 2.25 6.11 11.27
C GLY A 183 2.05 6.51 9.81
N ASN A 184 3.10 7.11 9.21
CA ASN A 184 3.11 7.46 7.79
C ASN A 184 3.63 6.26 6.98
N TYR A 185 2.80 5.73 6.10
CA TYR A 185 3.12 4.53 5.33
C TYR A 185 4.31 4.70 4.38
N LEU A 186 4.50 5.89 3.80
CA LEU A 186 5.62 6.18 2.90
C LEU A 186 6.95 6.30 3.65
N LEU A 187 6.94 6.91 4.84
CA LEU A 187 8.13 6.93 5.70
C LEU A 187 8.49 5.53 6.18
N TRP A 188 7.50 4.74 6.60
CA TRP A 188 7.71 3.35 6.99
C TRP A 188 8.31 2.49 5.87
N LEU A 189 7.93 2.70 4.60
CA LEU A 189 8.52 2.00 3.46
C LEU A 189 10.02 2.33 3.27
N ASP A 190 10.43 3.57 3.55
CA ASP A 190 11.85 3.99 3.56
C ASP A 190 12.60 3.38 4.77
N GLU A 191 12.00 3.45 5.96
CA GLU A 191 12.56 2.92 7.22
C GLU A 191 12.84 1.41 7.17
N ILE A 192 11.96 0.61 6.55
CA ILE A 192 12.18 -0.84 6.38
C ILE A 192 13.16 -1.18 5.24
N GLY A 193 13.64 -0.18 4.49
CA GLY A 193 14.48 -0.38 3.31
C GLY A 193 13.78 -1.17 2.20
N TYR A 194 12.52 -0.84 1.88
CA TYR A 194 11.75 -1.58 0.87
C TYR A 194 12.43 -1.58 -0.51
N SER A 195 13.11 -0.50 -0.85
CA SER A 195 13.90 -0.36 -2.07
C SER A 195 15.23 0.33 -1.77
N GLU A 196 16.29 -0.08 -2.44
CA GLU A 196 17.62 0.56 -2.38
C GLU A 196 17.63 1.94 -3.07
N ASN A 197 16.62 2.25 -3.89
CA ASN A 197 16.53 3.50 -4.62
C ASN A 197 16.10 4.66 -3.69
N SER A 198 17.00 5.60 -3.43
CA SER A 198 16.73 6.82 -2.64
C SER A 198 15.60 7.71 -3.18
N ASN A 199 15.21 7.55 -4.45
CA ASN A 199 14.08 8.24 -5.07
C ASN A 199 12.79 7.39 -5.11
N TYR A 200 12.74 6.25 -4.40
CA TYR A 200 11.60 5.32 -4.45
C TYR A 200 10.28 6.00 -4.09
N ILE A 201 10.21 6.65 -2.91
CA ILE A 201 9.00 7.35 -2.44
C ILE A 201 8.57 8.46 -3.41
N LYS A 202 9.52 9.23 -3.94
CA LYS A 202 9.26 10.27 -4.95
C LYS A 202 8.68 9.69 -6.25
N THR A 203 9.09 8.48 -6.61
CA THR A 203 8.60 7.77 -7.81
C THR A 203 7.21 7.17 -7.59
N ILE A 204 6.95 6.61 -6.40
CA ILE A 204 5.61 6.18 -5.98
C ILE A 204 4.60 7.34 -6.01
N ILE A 205 4.98 8.53 -5.51
CA ILE A 205 4.12 9.73 -5.56
C ILE A 205 3.81 10.11 -7.02
N LYS A 206 4.78 10.06 -7.94
CA LYS A 206 4.52 10.31 -9.37
C LYS A 206 3.53 9.31 -9.96
N VAL A 207 3.69 8.01 -9.66
CA VAL A 207 2.75 6.97 -10.13
C VAL A 207 1.36 7.18 -9.54
N LEU A 208 1.23 7.53 -8.26
CA LEU A 208 -0.05 7.89 -7.64
C LEU A 208 -0.74 9.06 -8.36
N MET A 209 0.01 10.11 -8.71
CA MET A 209 -0.53 11.26 -9.46
C MET A 209 -0.97 10.88 -10.88
N MET A 210 -0.35 9.88 -11.51
CA MET A 210 -0.72 9.40 -12.85
C MET A 210 -1.97 8.51 -12.87
N LEU A 211 -2.37 7.94 -11.73
CA LEU A 211 -3.39 6.89 -11.70
C LEU A 211 -4.83 7.40 -11.55
N GLU A 212 -5.03 8.65 -11.11
CA GLU A 212 -6.35 9.31 -10.95
C GLU A 212 -7.46 8.40 -10.34
N VAL A 213 -7.11 7.59 -9.33
CA VAL A 213 -8.03 6.76 -8.52
C VAL A 213 -8.41 7.48 -7.25
#